data_AF-A0A3E4L157-F1
#
_entry.id   AF-A0A3E4L157-F1
#
_cell.length_a   1.000
_cell.length_b   1.000
_cell.length_c   1.000
_cell.angle_alpha   90.00
_cell.angle_beta   90.00
_cell.angle_gamma   90.00
#
_symmetry.space_group_name_H-M   'P 1'
#
loop_
_entity.id
_entity.type
_entity.pdbx_description
1 polymer ?
#
loop_
_entity_poly.entity_id
_entity_poly.type
_entity_poly.pdbx_seq_one_letter_code
_entity_poly.pdbx_strand_id
1 'polypeptide(L)'
;MNQELLERTLKNRRIELTNQEKKDYYPKENLFILLFASAIVLLMPLMARLKGEIIETEFLWFSVLFPAVSVAVIYITYWNKKNTLKLHYINTALTPQEQQNVLMRLAKENRWKIILCNKRQFVADDMCMRWHVRVVVIFGNPHMAYNSRCNPTNNRWHASGGRNWDNLEMIRQAIEKEWAIKNKN
;
A
#
# COMPACT_ATOMS: atom_id res chain seq x y z
N MET A 1 11.91 4.40 1.49
CA MET A 1 11.74 4.01 2.90
C MET A 1 12.83 4.72 3.71
N ASN A 2 12.52 5.27 4.89
CA ASN A 2 13.55 5.89 5.74
C ASN A 2 14.49 4.82 6.31
N GLN A 3 15.63 5.23 6.88
CA GLN A 3 16.66 4.30 7.34
C GLN A 3 16.17 3.42 8.51
N GLU A 4 15.41 3.99 9.45
CA GLU A 4 14.90 3.26 10.61
C GLU A 4 13.90 2.15 10.22
N LEU A 5 12.96 2.46 9.31
CA LEU A 5 12.01 1.48 8.80
C LEU A 5 12.71 0.42 7.96
N LEU A 6 13.78 0.77 7.22
CA LEU A 6 14.60 -0.19 6.48
C LEU A 6 15.27 -1.20 7.43
N GLU A 7 15.91 -0.74 8.51
CA GLU A 7 16.56 -1.62 9.49
C GLU A 7 15.57 -2.58 10.14
N ARG A 8 14.40 -2.08 10.56
CA ARG A 8 13.32 -2.95 11.08
C ARG A 8 12.84 -3.96 10.04
N THR A 9 12.70 -3.52 8.79
CA THR A 9 12.23 -4.36 7.69
C THR A 9 13.21 -5.47 7.37
N LEU A 10 14.52 -5.16 7.37
CA LEU A 10 15.58 -6.15 7.18
C LEU A 10 15.63 -7.16 8.33
N LYS A 11 15.54 -6.70 9.57
CA LYS A 11 15.54 -7.55 10.77
C LYS A 11 14.35 -8.50 10.81
N ASN A 12 13.15 -8.00 10.55
CA ASN A 12 11.90 -8.74 10.74
C ASN A 12 11.36 -9.38 9.45
N ARG A 13 12.00 -9.14 8.30
CA ARG A 13 11.55 -9.56 6.96
C ARG A 13 10.10 -9.15 6.65
N ARG A 14 9.67 -8.03 7.22
CA ARG A 14 8.32 -7.46 7.04
C ARG A 14 8.34 -5.98 7.34
N ILE A 15 7.50 -5.21 6.65
CA ILE A 15 7.32 -3.79 6.97
C ILE A 15 6.51 -3.70 8.25
N GLU A 16 7.19 -3.39 9.35
CA GLU A 16 6.58 -3.27 10.68
C GLU A 16 6.58 -1.82 11.13
N LEU A 17 5.38 -1.25 11.14
CA LEU A 17 5.15 0.13 11.54
C LEU A 17 5.13 0.27 13.06
N THR A 18 5.73 1.34 13.59
CA THR A 18 5.59 1.74 14.99
C THR A 18 4.17 2.16 15.31
N ASN A 19 3.84 2.30 16.61
CA ASN A 19 2.53 2.81 17.00
C ASN A 19 2.26 4.22 16.48
N GLN A 20 3.30 5.05 16.35
CA GLN A 20 3.18 6.39 15.78
C GLN A 20 2.93 6.30 14.26
N GLU A 21 3.74 5.54 13.53
CA GLU A 21 3.57 5.34 12.09
C GLU A 21 2.21 4.72 11.76
N LYS A 22 1.69 3.82 12.60
CA LYS A 22 0.33 3.27 12.45
C LYS A 22 -0.75 4.34 12.56
N LYS A 23 -0.61 5.31 13.47
CA LYS A 23 -1.58 6.41 13.59
C LYS A 23 -1.58 7.26 12.33
N ASP A 24 -0.40 7.58 11.82
CA ASP A 24 -0.26 8.42 10.63
C ASP A 24 -0.74 7.68 9.36
N TYR A 25 -0.49 6.38 9.29
CA TYR A 25 -0.82 5.54 8.13
C TYR A 25 -2.31 5.15 8.05
N TYR A 26 -2.95 4.93 9.19
CA TYR A 26 -4.38 4.65 9.34
C TYR A 26 -5.06 5.86 9.99
N PRO A 27 -5.31 6.94 9.23
CA PRO A 27 -5.95 8.15 9.76
C PRO A 27 -7.31 7.76 10.35
N LYS A 28 -7.46 8.01 11.65
CA LYS A 28 -8.64 7.60 12.41
C LYS A 28 -9.76 8.62 12.30
N GLU A 29 -9.51 9.83 11.79
CA GLU A 29 -10.52 10.89 11.75
C GLU A 29 -11.74 10.47 10.94
N ASN A 30 -11.52 9.92 9.73
CA ASN A 30 -12.61 9.44 8.89
C ASN A 30 -13.38 8.28 9.53
N LEU A 31 -12.69 7.43 10.30
CA LEU A 31 -13.30 6.32 11.04
C LEU A 31 -14.21 6.85 12.16
N PHE A 32 -13.72 7.81 12.94
CA PHE A 32 -14.48 8.41 14.04
C PHE A 32 -15.71 9.16 13.52
N ILE A 33 -15.57 9.95 12.46
CA ILE A 33 -16.70 10.68 11.85
C ILE A 33 -17.78 9.70 11.36
N LEU A 34 -17.37 8.62 10.67
CA LEU A 34 -18.32 7.65 10.13
C LEU A 34 -19.02 6.84 11.23
N LEU A 35 -18.30 6.46 12.29
CA LEU A 35 -18.88 5.79 13.46
C LEU A 35 -19.85 6.71 14.21
N PHE A 36 -19.50 7.98 14.38
CA PHE A 36 -20.36 8.97 15.02
C PHE A 36 -21.64 9.21 14.21
N ALA A 37 -21.52 9.39 12.89
CA ALA A 37 -22.68 9.49 11.99
C ALA A 37 -23.56 8.24 12.04
N SER A 38 -22.94 7.05 12.07
CA SER A 38 -23.67 5.77 12.18
C SER A 38 -24.45 5.68 13.50
N ALA A 39 -23.85 6.11 14.62
CA ALA A 39 -24.52 6.13 15.91
C ALA A 39 -25.72 7.11 15.93
N ILE A 40 -25.56 8.32 15.37
CA ILE A 40 -26.67 9.28 15.25
C ILE A 40 -27.80 8.69 14.41
N VAL A 41 -27.48 8.09 13.26
CA VAL A 41 -28.46 7.49 12.36
C VAL A 41 -29.22 6.33 13.02
N LEU A 42 -28.57 5.53 13.86
CA LEU A 42 -29.23 4.48 14.65
C LEU A 42 -30.09 5.02 15.80
N LEU A 43 -29.71 6.15 16.40
CA LEU A 43 -30.46 6.77 17.50
C LEU A 43 -31.71 7.51 17.02
N MET A 44 -31.76 7.97 15.77
CA MET A 44 -32.91 8.70 15.22
C MET A 44 -34.22 7.89 15.28
N PRO A 45 -34.28 6.62 14.80
CA PRO A 45 -35.47 5.77 14.97
C PRO A 45 -35.85 5.53 16.44
N LEU A 46 -34.86 5.38 17.32
CA LEU A 46 -35.13 5.18 18.75
C LEU A 46 -35.83 6.41 19.35
N MET A 47 -35.34 7.61 19.04
CA MET A 47 -35.92 8.87 19.50
C MET A 47 -37.31 9.13 18.91
N ALA A 48 -37.51 8.86 17.62
CA ALA A 48 -38.82 8.96 16.97
C ALA A 48 -39.85 8.04 17.64
N ARG A 49 -39.44 6.79 17.95
CA ARG A 49 -40.29 5.84 18.66
C ARG A 49 -40.64 6.29 20.08
N LEU A 50 -39.69 6.87 20.81
CA LEU A 50 -39.92 7.42 22.15
C LEU A 50 -40.89 8.63 22.14
N LYS A 51 -40.92 9.40 21.05
CA LYS A 51 -41.85 10.52 20.85
C LYS A 51 -43.23 10.10 20.31
N GLY A 52 -43.43 8.82 19.98
CA GLY A 52 -44.66 8.32 19.38
C GLY A 52 -44.83 8.69 17.90
N GLU A 53 -43.74 9.04 17.21
CA GLU A 53 -43.75 9.37 15.78
C GLU A 53 -43.83 8.08 14.93
N ILE A 54 -44.55 8.15 13.81
CA ILE A 54 -44.61 7.05 12.83
C ILE A 54 -43.30 7.04 12.04
N ILE A 55 -42.60 5.91 12.05
CA ILE A 55 -41.33 5.74 11.35
C ILE A 55 -41.59 5.02 10.03
N GLU A 56 -41.21 5.65 8.93
CA GLU A 56 -41.25 5.02 7.62
C GLU A 56 -40.32 3.80 7.55
N THR A 57 -40.80 2.71 6.94
CA THR A 57 -40.01 1.47 6.81
C THR A 57 -38.72 1.69 6.04
N GLU A 58 -38.73 2.56 5.02
CA GLU A 58 -37.53 2.94 4.26
C GLU A 58 -36.47 3.61 5.13
N PHE A 59 -36.88 4.54 5.99
CA PHE A 59 -36.00 5.20 6.94
C PHE A 59 -35.41 4.20 7.95
N LEU A 60 -36.20 3.23 8.41
CA LEU A 60 -35.72 2.16 9.29
C LEU A 60 -34.62 1.32 8.60
N TRP A 61 -34.84 0.93 7.34
CA TRP A 61 -33.84 0.19 6.55
C TRP A 61 -32.59 1.01 6.29
N PHE A 62 -32.72 2.29 5.94
CA PHE A 62 -31.58 3.21 5.81
C PHE A 62 -30.78 3.27 7.11
N SER A 63 -31.47 3.36 8.25
CA SER A 63 -30.86 3.46 9.57
C SER A 63 -29.99 2.25 9.92
N VAL A 64 -30.34 1.07 9.39
CA VAL A 64 -29.59 -0.19 9.57
C VAL A 64 -28.51 -0.38 8.51
N LEU A 65 -28.83 -0.10 7.23
CA LEU A 65 -27.93 -0.31 6.10
C LEU A 65 -26.76 0.68 6.10
N PHE A 66 -26.98 1.94 6.48
CA PHE A 66 -25.93 2.95 6.49
C PHE A 66 -24.76 2.54 7.40
N PRO A 67 -24.96 2.20 8.70
CA PRO A 67 -23.88 1.68 9.56
C PRO A 67 -23.20 0.42 9.00
N ALA A 68 -23.97 -0.51 8.45
CA ALA A 68 -23.43 -1.77 7.93
C ALA A 68 -22.48 -1.52 6.74
N VAL A 69 -22.91 -0.70 5.77
CA VAL A 69 -22.09 -0.31 4.62
C VAL A 69 -20.88 0.51 5.06
N SER A 70 -21.05 1.42 6.00
CA SER A 70 -19.97 2.22 6.59
C SER A 70 -18.87 1.35 7.20
N VAL A 71 -19.23 0.34 7.99
CA VAL A 71 -18.26 -0.61 8.56
C VAL A 71 -17.58 -1.43 7.46
N ALA A 72 -18.31 -1.88 6.45
CA ALA A 72 -17.74 -2.62 5.33
C ALA A 72 -16.71 -1.79 4.55
N VAL A 73 -17.02 -0.52 4.23
CA VAL A 73 -16.11 0.40 3.55
C VAL A 73 -14.85 0.65 4.37
N ILE A 74 -15.00 0.89 5.68
CA ILE A 74 -13.88 1.01 6.61
C ILE A 74 -13.00 -0.23 6.58
N TYR A 75 -13.61 -1.40 6.71
CA TYR A 75 -12.91 -2.68 6.78
C TYR A 75 -12.13 -2.94 5.49
N ILE A 76 -12.75 -2.75 4.32
CA ILE A 76 -12.12 -2.91 3.02
C ILE A 76 -10.95 -1.92 2.86
N THR A 77 -11.14 -0.66 3.25
CA THR A 77 -10.10 0.37 3.17
C THR A 77 -8.92 0.03 4.07
N TYR A 78 -9.18 -0.40 5.31
CA TYR A 78 -8.16 -0.86 6.25
C TYR A 78 -7.42 -2.09 5.71
N TRP A 79 -8.14 -3.10 5.22
CA TRP A 79 -7.53 -4.31 4.68
C TRP A 79 -6.67 -3.99 3.45
N ASN A 80 -7.15 -3.13 2.56
CA ASN A 80 -6.37 -2.66 1.41
C ASN A 80 -5.08 -1.97 1.85
N LYS A 81 -5.13 -1.04 2.81
CA LYS A 81 -3.94 -0.40 3.39
C LYS A 81 -3.01 -1.39 4.10
N LYS A 82 -3.55 -2.40 4.77
CA LYS A 82 -2.73 -3.44 5.39
C LYS A 82 -2.02 -4.29 4.35
N ASN A 83 -2.70 -4.62 3.25
CA ASN A 83 -2.10 -5.36 2.15
C ASN A 83 -0.98 -4.58 1.45
N THR A 84 -1.00 -3.24 1.47
CA THR A 84 0.08 -2.43 0.89
C THR A 84 1.38 -2.44 1.68
N LEU A 85 1.40 -2.97 2.91
CA LEU A 85 2.62 -3.17 3.71
C LEU A 85 3.30 -4.52 3.45
N LYS A 86 2.74 -5.37 2.59
CA LYS A 86 3.31 -6.68 2.28
C LYS A 86 4.55 -6.52 1.39
N LEU A 87 5.60 -7.26 1.72
CA LEU A 87 6.76 -7.43 0.86
C LEU A 87 6.50 -8.58 -0.11
N HIS A 88 6.86 -8.38 -1.36
CA HIS A 88 6.93 -9.42 -2.38
C HIS A 88 8.39 -9.79 -2.58
N TYR A 89 8.72 -11.07 -2.43
CA TYR A 89 10.09 -11.54 -2.60
C TYR A 89 10.29 -12.05 -4.02
N ILE A 90 11.38 -11.62 -4.64
CA ILE A 90 11.81 -12.09 -5.95
C ILE A 90 13.10 -12.88 -5.73
N ASN A 91 13.12 -14.13 -6.21
CA ASN A 91 14.30 -14.98 -6.15
C ASN A 91 15.36 -14.46 -7.12
N THR A 92 16.61 -14.38 -6.69
CA THR A 92 17.69 -13.88 -7.52
C THR A 92 19.04 -14.38 -7.04
N ALA A 93 19.89 -14.78 -7.99
CA ALA A 93 21.30 -15.08 -7.75
C ALA A 93 22.21 -13.86 -8.00
N LEU A 94 21.64 -12.74 -8.46
CA LEU A 94 22.40 -11.52 -8.71
C LEU A 94 22.89 -10.91 -7.39
N THR A 95 24.07 -10.32 -7.42
CA THR A 95 24.58 -9.49 -6.33
C THR A 95 23.75 -8.20 -6.20
N PRO A 96 23.71 -7.56 -5.03
CA PRO A 96 23.04 -6.26 -4.86
C PRO A 96 23.48 -5.20 -5.88
N GLN A 97 24.75 -5.19 -6.28
CA GLN A 97 25.26 -4.25 -7.28
C GLN A 97 24.70 -4.52 -8.68
N GLU A 98 24.60 -5.79 -9.08
CA GLU A 98 23.98 -6.18 -10.35
C GLU A 98 22.48 -5.86 -10.35
N GLN A 99 21.78 -6.13 -9.24
CA GLN A 99 20.37 -5.76 -9.07
C GLN A 99 20.18 -4.25 -9.22
N GLN A 100 21.06 -3.46 -8.62
CA GLN A 100 21.04 -2.00 -8.75
C GLN A 100 21.21 -1.58 -10.22
N ASN A 101 22.14 -2.17 -10.95
CA ASN A 101 22.35 -1.87 -12.37
C ASN A 101 21.11 -2.18 -13.22
N VAL A 102 20.47 -3.33 -12.99
CA VAL A 102 19.22 -3.72 -13.66
C VAL A 102 18.11 -2.71 -13.38
N LEU A 103 17.91 -2.30 -12.13
CA LEU A 103 16.88 -1.33 -11.77
C LEU A 103 17.16 0.07 -12.31
N MET A 104 18.42 0.50 -12.34
CA MET A 104 18.80 1.79 -12.94
C MET A 104 18.49 1.82 -14.43
N ARG A 105 18.75 0.72 -15.15
CA ARG A 105 18.39 0.57 -16.56
C ARG A 105 16.87 0.59 -16.75
N LEU A 106 16.12 -0.22 -15.99
CA LEU A 106 14.65 -0.22 -16.04
C LEU A 106 14.05 1.15 -15.75
N ALA A 107 14.58 1.87 -14.75
CA ALA A 107 14.12 3.20 -14.39
C ALA A 107 14.29 4.19 -15.54
N LYS A 108 15.41 4.11 -16.27
CA LYS A 108 15.65 4.93 -17.45
C LYS A 108 14.70 4.58 -18.59
N GLU A 109 14.54 3.30 -18.89
CA GLU A 109 13.65 2.79 -19.95
C GLU A 109 12.19 3.19 -19.72
N ASN A 110 11.75 3.14 -18.45
CA ASN A 110 10.37 3.43 -18.07
C ASN A 110 10.16 4.86 -17.55
N ARG A 111 11.18 5.73 -17.64
CA ARG A 111 11.14 7.13 -17.17
C ARG A 111 10.71 7.28 -15.71
N TRP A 112 11.11 6.35 -14.85
CA TRP A 112 10.88 6.46 -13.42
C TRP A 112 11.72 7.57 -12.81
N LYS A 113 11.11 8.36 -11.94
CA LYS A 113 11.82 9.40 -11.18
C LYS A 113 12.50 8.77 -9.99
N ILE A 114 13.82 8.57 -10.06
CA ILE A 114 14.61 8.02 -8.96
C ILE A 114 14.63 9.02 -7.80
N ILE A 115 14.24 8.56 -6.61
CA ILE A 115 14.27 9.34 -5.37
C ILE A 115 15.50 8.99 -4.55
N LEU A 116 15.81 7.70 -4.45
CA LEU A 116 16.92 7.19 -3.67
C LEU A 116 17.46 5.93 -4.31
N CYS A 117 18.77 5.86 -4.46
CA CYS A 117 19.46 4.65 -4.90
C CYS A 117 20.75 4.54 -4.08
N ASN A 118 20.85 3.52 -3.24
CA ASN A 118 22.04 3.25 -2.43
C ASN A 118 22.36 1.75 -2.43
N LYS A 119 23.42 1.33 -1.73
CA LYS A 119 23.87 -0.06 -1.71
C LYS A 119 22.83 -1.08 -1.18
N ARG A 120 21.77 -0.64 -0.52
CA ARG A 120 20.77 -1.50 0.14
C ARG A 120 19.38 -1.41 -0.45
N GLN A 121 19.00 -0.26 -1.02
CA GLN A 121 17.66 -0.05 -1.54
C GLN A 121 17.64 0.87 -2.75
N PHE A 122 16.60 0.68 -3.55
CA PHE A 122 16.20 1.51 -4.66
C PHE A 122 14.77 2.01 -4.44
N VAL A 123 14.55 3.31 -4.63
CA VAL A 123 13.27 3.97 -4.50
C VAL A 123 13.09 4.90 -5.70
N ALA A 124 12.03 4.69 -6.45
CA ALA A 124 11.65 5.56 -7.55
C ALA A 124 10.13 5.77 -7.59
N ASP A 125 9.68 6.83 -8.24
CA ASP A 125 8.28 7.06 -8.55
C ASP A 125 8.05 6.82 -10.06
N ASP A 126 7.20 5.86 -10.37
CA ASP A 126 6.66 5.59 -11.71
C ASP A 126 5.45 6.51 -11.95
N MET A 127 5.55 7.39 -12.95
CA MET A 127 4.50 8.33 -13.29
C MET A 127 3.48 7.68 -14.23
N CYS A 128 2.28 7.42 -13.72
CA CYS A 128 1.15 6.98 -14.53
C CYS A 128 0.11 8.10 -14.59
N MET A 129 0.03 8.78 -15.73
CA MET A 129 -0.81 9.98 -15.92
C MET A 129 -0.52 11.06 -14.86
N ARG A 130 -1.47 11.39 -13.98
CA ARG A 130 -1.33 12.35 -12.87
C ARG A 130 -0.94 11.70 -11.54
N TRP A 131 -0.67 10.40 -11.54
CA TRP A 131 -0.46 9.60 -10.34
C TRP A 131 0.99 9.10 -10.26
N HIS A 132 1.48 8.97 -9.02
CA HIS A 132 2.81 8.44 -8.74
C HIS A 132 2.68 7.09 -8.04
N VAL A 133 3.19 6.04 -8.67
CA VAL A 133 3.33 4.72 -8.04
C VAL A 133 4.76 4.60 -7.55
N ARG A 134 4.95 4.51 -6.23
CA ARG A 134 6.28 4.35 -5.66
C ARG A 134 6.76 2.91 -5.86
N VAL A 135 7.95 2.73 -6.41
CA VAL A 135 8.67 1.47 -6.52
C VAL A 135 9.72 1.44 -5.42
N VAL A 136 9.58 0.55 -4.44
CA VAL A 136 10.60 0.29 -3.40
C VAL A 136 11.15 -1.11 -3.60
N VAL A 137 12.46 -1.19 -3.74
CA VAL A 137 13.20 -2.45 -3.78
C VAL A 137 14.27 -2.43 -2.72
N ILE A 138 14.35 -3.51 -1.95
CA ILE A 138 15.44 -3.79 -1.02
C ILE A 138 16.28 -4.88 -1.65
N PHE A 139 17.56 -4.57 -1.88
CA PHE A 139 18.50 -5.50 -2.48
C PHE A 139 18.83 -6.64 -1.52
N GLY A 140 19.05 -7.83 -2.08
CA GLY A 140 19.38 -9.01 -1.29
C GLY A 140 19.60 -10.24 -2.15
N ASN A 141 20.31 -11.22 -1.61
CA ASN A 141 20.59 -12.52 -2.24
C ASN A 141 20.46 -13.58 -1.12
N PRO A 142 19.68 -14.66 -1.30
CA PRO A 142 19.06 -15.14 -2.54
C PRO A 142 17.70 -14.50 -2.89
N HIS A 143 17.22 -13.56 -2.09
CA HIS A 143 15.95 -12.87 -2.33
C HIS A 143 16.12 -11.36 -2.24
N MET A 144 15.60 -10.67 -3.24
CA MET A 144 15.33 -9.24 -3.16
C MET A 144 13.86 -9.02 -2.75
N ALA A 145 13.58 -7.94 -2.03
CA ALA A 145 12.23 -7.62 -1.60
C ALA A 145 11.70 -6.41 -2.35
N TYR A 146 10.43 -6.47 -2.74
CA TYR A 146 9.72 -5.44 -3.47
C TYR A 146 8.47 -5.01 -2.72
N ASN A 147 8.20 -3.71 -2.74
CA ASN A 147 6.93 -3.15 -2.32
C ASN A 147 6.64 -1.91 -3.16
N SER A 148 5.41 -1.76 -3.69
CA SER A 148 5.10 -0.66 -4.60
C SER A 148 3.82 0.11 -4.29
N ARG A 149 3.29 0.03 -3.07
CA ARG A 149 1.96 0.61 -2.79
C ARG A 149 1.87 1.64 -1.69
N CYS A 150 2.97 2.06 -1.09
CA CYS A 150 2.88 3.20 -0.19
C CYS A 150 4.15 4.03 -0.17
N ASN A 151 3.97 5.32 -0.43
CA ASN A 151 4.72 6.29 0.32
C ASN A 151 4.04 6.43 1.71
N PRO A 152 4.57 5.83 2.79
CA PRO A 152 4.00 6.06 4.12
C PRO A 152 4.06 7.53 4.56
N THR A 153 4.81 8.39 3.85
CA THR A 153 4.89 9.83 4.13
C THR A 153 3.96 10.70 3.27
N ASN A 154 3.15 10.12 2.38
CA ASN A 154 2.19 10.89 1.58
C ASN A 154 0.85 10.15 1.49
N ASN A 155 -0.20 10.75 2.07
CA ASN A 155 -1.54 10.18 2.24
C ASN A 155 -2.34 9.96 0.93
N ARG A 156 -1.74 10.16 -0.24
CA ARG A 156 -2.40 9.98 -1.53
C ARG A 156 -2.45 8.49 -1.90
N TRP A 157 -3.48 7.82 -1.40
CA TRP A 157 -3.86 6.49 -1.85
C TRP A 157 -4.61 6.61 -3.17
N HIS A 158 -4.02 6.11 -4.25
CA HIS A 158 -4.73 5.96 -5.52
C HIS A 158 -4.59 4.51 -6.00
N ALA A 159 -5.72 3.93 -6.39
CA ALA A 159 -5.75 2.60 -6.96
C ALA A 159 -4.82 2.57 -8.17
N SER A 160 -3.70 1.86 -8.05
CA SER A 160 -2.68 1.77 -9.12
C SER A 160 -3.17 1.08 -10.40
N GLY A 161 -4.46 0.71 -10.51
CA GLY A 161 -5.04 0.09 -11.70
C GLY A 161 -4.37 -1.22 -12.17
N GLY A 162 -3.54 -1.86 -11.32
CA GLY A 162 -2.71 -3.00 -11.72
C GLY A 162 -1.21 -2.67 -11.85
N ARG A 163 -0.83 -1.40 -11.97
CA ARG A 163 0.54 -0.94 -12.25
C ARG A 163 1.61 -1.41 -11.26
N ASN A 164 1.24 -1.61 -9.99
CA ASN A 164 2.13 -2.24 -9.00
C ASN A 164 2.48 -3.69 -9.37
N TRP A 165 1.51 -4.46 -9.84
CA TRP A 165 1.76 -5.83 -10.31
C TRP A 165 2.59 -5.80 -11.60
N ASP A 166 2.31 -4.87 -12.50
CA ASP A 166 3.11 -4.69 -13.73
C ASP A 166 4.57 -4.37 -13.40
N ASN A 167 4.81 -3.45 -12.46
CA ASN A 167 6.17 -3.08 -12.04
C ASN A 167 6.88 -4.23 -11.30
N LEU A 168 6.16 -5.00 -10.47
CA LEU A 168 6.73 -6.20 -9.85
C LEU A 168 7.17 -7.20 -10.91
N GLU A 169 6.28 -7.47 -11.87
CA GLU A 169 6.49 -8.44 -12.92
C GLU A 169 7.61 -8.01 -13.87
N MET A 170 7.65 -6.73 -14.23
CA MET A 170 8.71 -6.14 -15.04
C MET A 170 10.09 -6.27 -14.36
N ILE A 171 10.17 -5.99 -13.06
CA ILE A 171 11.41 -6.18 -12.30
C ILE A 171 11.79 -7.66 -12.24
N ARG A 172 10.83 -8.55 -11.96
CA ARG A 172 11.06 -10.00 -11.93
C ARG A 172 11.64 -10.50 -13.25
N GLN A 173 11.01 -10.17 -14.36
CA GLN A 173 11.46 -10.56 -15.70
C GLN A 173 12.85 -9.99 -16.04
N ALA A 174 13.13 -8.74 -15.68
CA ALA A 174 14.44 -8.15 -15.94
C ALA A 174 15.57 -8.81 -15.15
N ILE A 175 15.30 -9.17 -13.89
CA ILE A 175 16.23 -9.89 -13.03
C ILE A 175 16.47 -11.31 -13.55
N GLU A 176 15.40 -12.02 -13.94
CA GLU A 176 15.50 -13.35 -14.54
C GLU A 176 16.28 -13.34 -15.86
N LYS A 177 16.04 -12.34 -16.71
CA LYS A 177 16.77 -12.16 -17.97
C LYS A 177 18.26 -11.94 -17.73
N GLU A 178 18.62 -11.04 -16.80
CA GLU A 178 20.02 -10.75 -16.49
C GLU A 178 20.72 -11.99 -15.92
N TRP A 179 20.04 -12.75 -15.08
CA TRP A 179 20.57 -14.00 -14.55
C TRP A 179 20.76 -15.06 -15.65
N ALA A 180 19.80 -15.22 -16.56
CA ALA A 180 19.91 -16.16 -17.66
C ALA A 180 21.07 -15.81 -18.62
N ILE A 181 21.34 -14.52 -18.84
CA ILE A 181 22.51 -14.07 -19.60
C ILE A 181 23.81 -14.46 -18.89
N LYS A 182 23.88 -14.26 -17.57
CA LYS A 182 25.06 -14.59 -16.77
C LYS A 182 25.38 -16.09 -16.74
N ASN A 183 24.38 -16.96 -16.72
CA ASN A 183 24.60 -18.42 -16.69
C ASN A 183 24.89 -19.05 -18.06
N LYS A 184 24.75 -18.28 -19.16
CA LYS A 184 25.06 -18.75 -20.52
C LYS A 184 26.49 -18.43 -20.96
N ASN A 185 27.19 -17.59 -20.18
CA ASN A 185 28.61 -17.29 -20.31
C ASN A 185 29.41 -18.01 -19.23
#